data_AF-A0A6A4HBA9-F1
#
_entry.id   AF-A0A6A4HBA9-F1
#
_cell.length_a   1.000
_cell.length_b   1.000
_cell.length_c   1.000
_cell.angle_alpha   90.00
_cell.angle_beta   90.00
_cell.angle_gamma   90.00
#
_symmetry.space_group_name_H-M   'P 1'
#
loop_
_entity.id
_entity.type
_entity.pdbx_description
1 polymer ?
#
loop_
_entity_poly.entity_id
_entity_poly.type
_entity_poly.pdbx_seq_one_letter_code
_entity_poly.pdbx_strand_id
1 'polypeptide(L)' 'MHHYMNDILVPYIEEHKKKLGLPTNLRTLWSIDMWAVQRSKYFRTWMQENHPNILLNYIPRGCTGVAQPCDVGMQ' A
#
# COMPACT_ATOMS: atom_id res chain seq x y z
N MET A 1 -5.12 10.96 -3.20
CA MET A 1 -4.81 9.60 -2.73
C MET A 1 -5.83 8.57 -3.21
N HIS A 2 -7.14 8.85 -3.16
CA HIS A 2 -8.15 7.89 -3.65
C HIS A 2 -7.98 7.56 -5.15
N HIS A 3 -7.72 8.57 -6.00
CA HIS A 3 -7.37 8.35 -7.41
C HIS A 3 -6.14 7.46 -7.58
N TYR A 4 -5.05 7.73 -6.88
CA TYR A 4 -3.88 6.87 -6.89
C TYR A 4 -4.22 5.41 -6.53
N MET A 5 -5.07 5.21 -5.51
CA MET A 5 -5.49 3.88 -5.11
C MET A 5 -6.33 3.18 -6.17
N ASN A 6 -7.37 3.85 -6.68
CA ASN A 6 -8.36 3.25 -7.58
C ASN A 6 -7.84 3.10 -9.01
N ASP A 7 -7.02 4.05 -9.46
CA ASP A 7 -6.63 4.17 -10.86
C ASP A 7 -5.24 3.55 -11.11
N ILE A 8 -4.44 3.35 -10.05
CA ILE A 8 -3.04 2.89 -10.17
C ILE A 8 -2.78 1.66 -9.29
N LEU A 9 -2.81 1.81 -7.96
CA LEU A 9 -2.30 0.77 -7.06
C LEU A 9 -3.15 -0.51 -7.08
N VAL A 10 -4.47 -0.38 -6.96
CA VAL A 10 -5.38 -1.53 -6.92
C VAL A 10 -5.39 -2.28 -8.26
N PRO A 11 -5.53 -1.61 -9.43
CA PRO A 11 -5.40 -2.29 -10.71
C PRO A 11 -4.08 -3.04 -10.86
N TYR A 12 -2.96 -2.43 -10.46
CA TYR A 12 -1.64 -3.06 -10.51
C TYR A 12 -1.57 -4.34 -9.66
N ILE A 13 -2.08 -4.31 -8.43
CA ILE A 13 -2.10 -5.45 -7.51
C ILE A 13 -2.91 -6.60 -8.11
N GLU A 14 -4.13 -6.32 -8.58
CA GLU A 14 -5.03 -7.35 -9.09
C GLU A 14 -4.52 -7.96 -10.40
N GLU A 15 -3.91 -7.16 -11.26
CA GLU A 15 -3.24 -7.66 -12.46
C GLU A 15 -2.06 -8.59 -12.10
N HIS A 16 -1.24 -8.23 -11.12
CA HIS A 16 -0.12 -9.06 -10.67
C HIS A 16 -0.59 -10.36 -10.03
N LYS A 17 -1.62 -10.31 -9.17
CA LYS A 17 -2.24 -11.51 -8.61
C LYS A 17 -2.72 -12.45 -9.71
N LYS A 18 -3.41 -11.90 -10.72
CA LYS A 18 -3.89 -12.67 -11.88
C LYS A 18 -2.74 -13.33 -12.64
N LYS A 19 -1.67 -12.58 -12.94
CA LYS A 19 -0.47 -13.10 -13.64
C LYS A 19 0.20 -14.24 -12.88
N LEU A 20 0.22 -14.16 -11.55
CA LEU A 20 0.81 -15.17 -10.68
C LEU A 20 -0.15 -16.33 -10.33
N GLY A 21 -1.40 -16.31 -10.83
CA GLY A 21 -2.41 -17.31 -10.49
C GLY A 21 -2.83 -17.29 -9.02
N LEU A 22 -2.67 -16.15 -8.34
CA LEU A 22 -2.98 -16.00 -6.93
C LEU A 22 -4.48 -15.74 -6.70
N PRO A 23 -5.03 -16.15 -5.54
CA PRO A 23 -6.40 -15.83 -5.17
C PRO A 23 -6.64 -14.31 -5.11
N THR A 24 -7.78 -13.86 -5.60
CA THR A 24 -8.16 -12.43 -5.59
C THR A 24 -8.31 -11.88 -4.16
N ASN A 25 -8.76 -12.72 -3.22
CA ASN A 25 -8.89 -12.39 -1.80
C ASN A 25 -7.57 -12.45 -1.01
N LEU A 26 -6.44 -12.78 -1.64
CA LEU A 26 -5.14 -12.72 -0.98
C LEU A 26 -4.87 -11.30 -0.49
N ARG A 27 -4.53 -11.16 0.78
CA ARG A 27 -4.23 -9.85 1.38
C ARG A 27 -2.88 -9.35 0.86
N THR A 28 -2.82 -8.05 0.60
CA THR A 28 -1.62 -7.32 0.18
C THR A 28 -1.12 -6.48 1.35
N LEU A 29 0.16 -6.58 1.66
CA LEU A 29 0.83 -5.66 2.59
C LEU A 29 1.42 -4.50 1.79
N TRP A 30 0.99 -3.26 2.07
CA TRP A 30 1.54 -2.06 1.45
C TRP A 30 2.44 -1.33 2.44
N SER A 31 3.75 -1.50 2.26
CA SER A 31 4.77 -0.74 2.97
C SER A 31 4.89 0.66 2.38
N ILE A 32 4.70 1.69 3.21
CA ILE A 32 4.56 3.07 2.75
C ILE A 32 5.11 4.07 3.77
N ASP A 33 5.60 5.19 3.26
CA ASP A 33 5.96 6.35 4.07
C ASP A 33 4.81 6.84 4.98
N MET A 34 5.22 7.32 6.14
CA MET A 34 4.35 7.82 7.20
C MET A 34 4.02 9.33 7.08
N TRP A 35 3.57 9.82 5.92
CA TRP A 35 3.18 11.23 5.78
C TRP A 35 1.77 11.52 6.33
N ALA A 36 1.46 12.81 6.51
CA ALA A 36 0.23 13.29 7.13
C ALA A 36 -1.04 12.80 6.40
N VAL A 37 -1.02 12.77 5.06
CA VAL A 37 -2.16 12.32 4.24
C VAL A 37 -2.47 10.84 4.50
N GLN A 38 -1.45 9.97 4.45
CA GLN A 38 -1.63 8.53 4.60
C GLN A 38 -1.99 8.15 6.03
N ARG A 39 -1.42 8.83 7.03
CA ARG A 39 -1.79 8.57 8.43
C ARG A 39 -3.15 9.11 8.85
N SER A 40 -3.74 10.01 8.07
CA SER A 40 -5.00 10.64 8.44
C SER A 40 -6.06 9.58 8.76
N LYS A 41 -6.87 9.84 9.80
CA LYS A 41 -7.97 8.93 10.17
C LYS A 41 -8.91 8.71 8.98
N TYR A 42 -9.21 9.80 8.27
CA TYR A 42 -10.04 9.79 7.07
C TYR A 42 -9.53 8.77 6.03
N PHE A 43 -8.26 8.86 5.65
CA PHE A 43 -7.69 7.95 4.66
C PHE A 43 -7.67 6.50 5.15
N ARG A 44 -7.29 6.26 6.40
CA ARG A 44 -7.26 4.91 6.98
C ARG A 44 -8.65 4.26 7.05
N THR A 45 -9.66 5.03 7.44
CA THR A 45 -11.06 4.57 7.42
C THR A 45 -11.52 4.26 6.00
N TRP A 46 -11.26 5.17 5.05
CA TRP A 46 -11.61 4.94 3.65
C TRP A 46 -10.92 3.69 3.06
N MET A 47 -9.64 3.46 3.39
CA MET A 47 -8.91 2.26 3.00
C MET A 47 -9.54 0.99 3.58
N GLN A 48 -9.92 1.01 4.85
CA GLN A 48 -10.56 -0.13 5.51
C GLN A 48 -11.92 -0.47 4.88
N GLU A 49 -12.68 0.55 4.48
CA GLU A 49 -14.01 0.38 3.89
C GLU A 49 -13.96 -0.06 2.41
N ASN A 50 -13.06 0.54 1.62
CA ASN A 50 -13.05 0.38 0.16
C ASN A 50 -12.05 -0.69 -0.30
N HIS A 51 -10.95 -0.87 0.44
CA HIS A 51 -9.84 -1.76 0.06
C HIS A 51 -9.40 -2.65 1.24
N PRO A 52 -10.30 -3.43 1.87
CA PRO A 52 -10.04 -4.14 3.13
C PRO A 52 -8.93 -5.20 3.03
N ASN A 53 -8.60 -5.65 1.82
CA ASN A 53 -7.53 -6.61 1.57
C ASN A 53 -6.14 -5.97 1.50
N ILE A 54 -6.03 -4.64 1.56
CA ILE A 54 -4.77 -3.91 1.59
C ILE A 54 -4.46 -3.49 3.03
N LEU A 55 -3.41 -4.08 3.60
CA LEU A 55 -2.91 -3.78 4.93
C LEU A 55 -1.86 -2.68 4.84
N LEU A 56 -2.07 -1.57 5.55
CA LEU A 56 -1.12 -0.45 5.59
C LEU A 56 0.00 -0.74 6.60
N ASN A 57 1.23 -0.76 6.13
CA ASN A 57 2.44 -0.90 6.95
C ASN A 57 3.28 0.37 6.85
N TYR A 58 3.32 1.17 7.91
CA TYR A 58 4.02 2.46 7.87
C TYR A 58 5.48 2.32 8.24
N ILE A 59 6.36 2.86 7.40
CA ILE A 59 7.77 3.04 7.76
C ILE A 59 7.87 4.24 8.72
N PRO A 60 8.42 4.07 9.93
CA PRO A 60 8.56 5.17 10.88
C PRO A 60 9.31 6.36 10.29
N ARG A 61 8.89 7.58 10.67
CA ARG A 61 9.51 8.82 10.18
C ARG A 61 11.01 8.83 10.50
N GLY A 62 11.82 9.14 9.50
CA GLY A 62 13.29 9.16 9.63
C GLY A 62 13.94 7.79 9.48
N CYS A 63 13.16 6.71 9.31
CA CYS A 63 13.67 5.36 9.08
C CYS A 63 13.56 4.92 7.62
N THR A 64 13.15 5.77 6.68
CA THR A 64 12.97 5.36 5.27
C THR A 64 14.29 4.90 4.64
N GLY A 65 15.37 5.66 4.79
CA GLY A 65 16.73 5.27 4.37
C GLY A 65 17.38 4.12 5.17
N VAL A 66 16.63 3.43 6.02
CA VAL A 66 17.09 2.24 6.76
C VAL A 66 16.15 1.05 6.56
N ALA A 67 14.83 1.30 6.55
CA ALA A 67 13.79 0.28 6.62
C ALA A 67 12.86 0.26 5.40
N GLN A 68 12.90 1.25 4.50
CA GLN A 68 12.14 1.23 3.26
C GLN A 68 12.94 0.51 2.18
N PRO A 69 12.54 -0.70 1.73
CA PRO A 69 13.34 -1.48 0.78
C PRO A 69 13.64 -0.74 -0.53
N CYS A 70 12.70 0.08 -1.00
CA CYS A 70 12.86 0.91 -2.20
C CYS A 70 13.91 2.02 -2.05
N ASP A 71 14.21 2.45 -0.82
CA ASP A 71 15.23 3.48 -0.55
C ASP A 71 16.61 2.87 -0.27
N VAL A 72 16.67 1.61 0.19
CA VAL A 72 17.92 1.01 0.72
C VAL A 72 18.54 -0.07 -0.15
N GLY A 73 17.79 -0.72 -1.04
CA GLY A 73 18.33 -1.88 -1.75
C GLY A 73 17.58 -2.33 -3.00
N MET A 74 16.36 -1.87 -3.22
CA MET A 74 15.62 -2.06 -4.47
C MET A 74 15.58 -0.71 -5.21
N GLN A 75 16.71 -0.29 -5.78
CA GLN A 75 16.81 0.89 -6.65
C GLN A 75 16.84 0.49 -8.13
#